data_AF-A0A8C3DKC2-F1
#
_entry.id   AF-A0A8C3DKC2-F1
#
_cell.length_a   1.000
_cell.length_b   1.000
_cell.length_c   1.000
_cell.angle_alpha   90.00
_cell.angle_beta   90.00
_cell.angle_gamma   90.00
#
_symmetry.space_group_name_H-M   'P 1'
#
loop_
_entity.id
_entity.type
_entity.pdbx_description
1 polymer ?
#
loop_
_entity_poly.entity_id
_entity_poly.type
_entity_poly.pdbx_seq_one_letter_code
_entity_poly.pdbx_strand_id
1 'polypeptide(L)'
;MAEQRQDKAALISETRRRFEAEYLPDKSDKYDSRDVERLQQDDKWVENYLIWRHDVVDDTLKMIDESFQWRKEYTVNDLSESVLPKWLFEIGALFLHGYDKEGYKLFWFKVKHHTRDPKQQLDKKKLVAFWLEHYAKRDHGKPLTVVFDMAETGISHIDLDFVRFIVNCFTDYYPNFLTKIVIFEMPWIMNAAFKIVKGWLGPDAISMLKFTNKSDVQEYISGEYLPPHMGGTDSFKYSYPPLVDDDFQTPLCENGPITSEDEHESKEEIDADTKEAGELNEAQNLNQKKMNSIELISKSEETDKTEVKPKNAKKALTTFKGPLLHISPAEELYFGSKETGEKKCLIVLTNVTKNVVAFKVRTTAPEKYRVKPSNSSCEPGTSLDIIVSLHGGFAASLQDRFLIMAAEMDQSSGAGGPELTQFWKEVPRTKVMEHRLRCHVIESSKPSSLTLKDNAFNIPAKTNEDLHIQLTHLLQINKRLEEQMNRCLWFQQLSVVLSLLSVTVAAFCFYLAYAQRS
;
A
#
# COMPACT_ATOMS: atom_id res chain seq x y z
N MET A 1 -7.08 -5.73 -36.31
CA MET A 1 -8.19 -4.98 -35.69
C MET A 1 -9.56 -5.49 -36.16
N ALA A 2 -9.81 -5.63 -37.47
CA ALA A 2 -11.08 -6.18 -37.98
C ALA A 2 -11.35 -7.64 -37.55
N GLU A 3 -10.33 -8.49 -37.62
CA GLU A 3 -10.43 -9.92 -37.24
C GLU A 3 -10.69 -10.11 -35.73
N GLN A 4 -10.02 -9.34 -34.87
CA GLN A 4 -10.30 -9.28 -33.42
C GLN A 4 -11.70 -8.76 -33.09
N ARG A 5 -12.22 -7.77 -33.85
CA ARG A 5 -13.60 -7.29 -33.66
C ARG A 5 -14.63 -8.33 -34.09
N GLN A 6 -14.35 -9.07 -35.16
CA GLN A 6 -15.22 -10.14 -35.66
C GLN A 6 -15.28 -11.33 -34.69
N ASP A 7 -14.16 -11.67 -34.06
CA ASP A 7 -14.09 -12.71 -33.02
C ASP A 7 -14.89 -12.31 -31.76
N LYS A 8 -14.79 -11.04 -31.32
CA LYS A 8 -15.57 -10.52 -30.19
C LYS A 8 -17.08 -10.54 -30.43
N ALA A 9 -17.54 -10.11 -31.60
CA ALA A 9 -18.97 -10.12 -31.93
C ALA A 9 -19.56 -11.55 -31.91
N ALA A 10 -18.77 -12.55 -32.34
CA ALA A 10 -19.16 -13.95 -32.29
C ALA A 10 -19.28 -14.44 -30.83
N LEU A 11 -18.30 -14.11 -29.97
CA LEU A 11 -18.32 -14.46 -28.55
C LEU A 11 -19.51 -13.83 -27.80
N ILE A 12 -19.83 -12.56 -28.07
CA ILE A 12 -20.99 -11.87 -27.49
C ILE A 12 -22.28 -12.58 -27.90
N SER A 13 -22.43 -12.87 -29.20
CA SER A 13 -23.61 -13.56 -29.74
C SER A 13 -23.78 -14.96 -29.14
N GLU A 14 -22.68 -15.70 -29.03
CA GLU A 14 -22.67 -17.03 -28.42
C GLU A 14 -23.02 -16.99 -26.93
N THR A 15 -22.48 -16.01 -26.20
CA THR A 15 -22.78 -15.81 -24.77
C THR A 15 -24.27 -15.55 -24.56
N ARG A 16 -24.87 -14.66 -25.35
CA ARG A 16 -26.33 -14.37 -25.27
C ARG A 16 -27.17 -15.61 -25.56
N ARG A 17 -26.87 -16.29 -26.67
CA ARG A 17 -27.58 -17.49 -27.11
C ARG A 17 -27.52 -18.60 -26.06
N ARG A 18 -26.33 -18.83 -25.48
CA ARG A 18 -26.14 -19.85 -24.44
C ARG A 18 -26.78 -19.46 -23.12
N PHE A 19 -26.70 -18.19 -22.71
CA PHE A 19 -27.38 -17.72 -21.51
C PHE A 19 -28.90 -17.94 -21.61
N GLU A 20 -29.50 -17.57 -22.75
CA GLU A 20 -30.91 -17.81 -23.02
C GLU A 20 -31.28 -19.30 -23.02
N ALA A 21 -30.46 -20.16 -23.61
CA ALA A 21 -30.74 -21.59 -23.68
C ALA A 21 -30.52 -22.35 -22.36
N GLU A 22 -29.47 -21.99 -21.59
CA GLU A 22 -29.01 -22.76 -20.43
C GLU A 22 -29.51 -22.20 -19.09
N TYR A 23 -29.80 -20.90 -19.01
CA TYR A 23 -30.11 -20.24 -17.75
C TYR A 23 -31.57 -19.76 -17.67
N LEU A 24 -32.21 -19.31 -18.75
CA LEU A 24 -33.59 -18.80 -18.67
C LEU A 24 -34.71 -19.85 -18.46
N PRO A 25 -34.68 -21.07 -19.07
CA PRO A 25 -35.82 -21.99 -19.00
C PRO A 25 -36.17 -22.45 -17.58
N ASP A 26 -35.14 -22.66 -16.74
CA ASP A 26 -35.31 -23.16 -15.37
C ASP A 26 -35.10 -22.08 -14.29
N LYS A 27 -34.70 -20.85 -14.67
CA LYS A 27 -34.34 -19.78 -13.74
C LYS A 27 -34.92 -18.41 -14.09
N SER A 28 -35.98 -18.32 -14.90
CA SER A 28 -36.60 -17.04 -15.28
C SER A 28 -36.94 -16.15 -14.07
N ASP A 29 -37.43 -16.75 -12.98
CA ASP A 29 -37.74 -16.07 -11.73
C ASP A 29 -36.50 -15.73 -10.87
N LYS A 30 -35.27 -16.07 -11.29
CA LYS A 30 -34.05 -15.73 -10.54
C LYS A 30 -33.47 -14.37 -10.92
N TYR A 31 -33.87 -13.80 -12.05
CA TYR A 31 -33.31 -12.56 -12.58
C TYR A 31 -34.34 -11.44 -12.61
N ASP A 32 -33.87 -10.20 -12.65
CA ASP A 32 -34.69 -9.05 -13.02
C ASP A 32 -34.78 -9.00 -14.54
N SER A 33 -36.00 -8.82 -15.09
CA SER A 33 -36.21 -8.84 -16.53
C SER A 33 -35.45 -7.71 -17.25
N ARG A 34 -35.21 -6.58 -16.58
CA ARG A 34 -34.45 -5.44 -17.13
C ARG A 34 -33.00 -5.80 -17.38
N ASP A 35 -32.41 -6.65 -16.52
CA ASP A 35 -31.03 -7.10 -16.69
C ASP A 35 -30.93 -8.13 -17.83
N VAL A 36 -31.90 -9.03 -17.97
CA VAL A 36 -31.97 -9.98 -19.09
C VAL A 36 -32.12 -9.24 -20.42
N GLU A 37 -32.99 -8.22 -20.46
CA GLU A 37 -33.15 -7.37 -21.64
C GLU A 37 -31.88 -6.60 -21.98
N ARG A 38 -31.25 -5.97 -20.98
CA ARG A 38 -29.99 -5.24 -21.17
C ARG A 38 -28.88 -6.15 -21.69
N LEU A 39 -28.81 -7.40 -21.23
CA LEU A 39 -27.81 -8.36 -21.72
C LEU A 39 -27.92 -8.54 -23.25
N GLN A 40 -29.13 -8.51 -23.80
CA GLN A 40 -29.38 -8.66 -25.24
C GLN A 40 -29.07 -7.40 -26.06
N GLN A 41 -29.09 -6.22 -25.42
CA GLN A 41 -28.98 -4.92 -26.10
C GLN A 41 -27.60 -4.26 -25.94
N ASP A 42 -26.90 -4.52 -24.84
CA ASP A 42 -25.66 -3.84 -24.46
C ASP A 42 -24.44 -4.73 -24.73
N ASP A 43 -23.86 -4.61 -25.93
CA ASP A 43 -22.64 -5.35 -26.31
C ASP A 43 -21.47 -5.07 -25.37
N LYS A 44 -21.34 -3.82 -24.92
CA LYS A 44 -20.21 -3.42 -24.08
C LYS A 44 -20.28 -4.08 -22.70
N TRP A 45 -21.49 -4.23 -22.17
CA TRP A 45 -21.69 -4.91 -20.90
C TRP A 45 -21.30 -6.38 -20.99
N VAL A 46 -21.74 -7.10 -22.04
CA VAL A 46 -21.34 -8.50 -22.28
C VAL A 46 -19.81 -8.61 -22.50
N GLU A 47 -19.25 -7.68 -23.27
CA GLU A 47 -17.80 -7.64 -23.53
C GLU A 47 -16.99 -7.52 -22.24
N ASN A 48 -17.44 -6.74 -21.26
CA ASN A 48 -16.74 -6.59 -19.97
C ASN A 48 -16.70 -7.90 -19.17
N TYR A 49 -17.77 -8.70 -19.17
CA TYR A 49 -17.74 -10.04 -18.56
C TYR A 49 -16.77 -10.97 -19.30
N LEU A 50 -16.82 -10.95 -20.64
CA LEU A 50 -15.94 -11.77 -21.50
C LEU A 50 -14.46 -11.42 -21.30
N ILE A 51 -14.10 -10.13 -21.35
CA ILE A 51 -12.73 -9.64 -21.12
C ILE A 51 -12.21 -10.16 -19.78
N TRP A 52 -13.01 -10.02 -18.72
CA TRP A 52 -12.61 -10.41 -17.39
C TRP A 52 -12.45 -11.92 -17.20
N ARG A 53 -13.21 -12.72 -17.95
CA ARG A 53 -13.09 -14.18 -18.00
C ARG A 53 -12.22 -14.66 -19.17
N HIS A 54 -11.37 -13.78 -19.72
CA HIS A 54 -10.40 -14.12 -20.76
C HIS A 54 -11.03 -14.80 -21.97
N ASP A 55 -12.23 -14.33 -22.36
CA ASP A 55 -13.02 -14.84 -23.48
C ASP A 55 -13.48 -16.29 -23.34
N VAL A 56 -13.45 -16.84 -22.12
CA VAL A 56 -14.00 -18.16 -21.80
C VAL A 56 -15.50 -18.04 -21.54
N VAL A 57 -16.32 -18.42 -22.52
CA VAL A 57 -17.79 -18.31 -22.47
C VAL A 57 -18.39 -19.06 -21.28
N ASP A 58 -17.94 -20.27 -20.96
CA ASP A 58 -18.48 -21.06 -19.84
C ASP A 58 -18.35 -20.34 -18.49
N ASP A 59 -17.20 -19.71 -18.23
CA ASP A 59 -16.95 -18.99 -16.99
C ASP A 59 -17.62 -17.61 -17.00
N THR A 60 -17.78 -17.01 -18.18
CA THR A 60 -18.57 -15.79 -18.40
C THR A 60 -20.03 -16.01 -18.02
N LEU A 61 -20.64 -17.12 -18.47
CA LEU A 61 -22.03 -17.45 -18.16
C LEU A 61 -22.29 -17.63 -16.66
N LYS A 62 -21.39 -18.34 -15.95
CA LYS A 62 -21.49 -18.50 -14.49
C LYS A 62 -21.42 -17.16 -13.76
N MET A 63 -20.54 -16.28 -14.20
CA MET A 63 -20.40 -14.95 -13.64
C MET A 63 -21.63 -14.08 -13.89
N ILE A 64 -22.22 -14.12 -15.09
CA ILE A 64 -23.47 -13.42 -15.38
C ILE A 64 -24.60 -13.96 -14.49
N ASP A 65 -24.70 -15.29 -14.30
CA ASP A 65 -25.69 -15.91 -13.41
C ASP A 65 -25.59 -15.39 -11.97
N GLU A 66 -24.39 -15.39 -11.41
CA GLU A 66 -24.12 -14.88 -10.06
C GLU A 66 -24.41 -13.37 -9.95
N SER A 67 -23.98 -12.60 -10.94
CA SER A 67 -24.22 -11.16 -11.01
C SER A 67 -25.71 -10.84 -11.07
N PHE A 68 -26.51 -11.53 -11.89
CA PHE A 68 -27.93 -11.24 -12.07
C PHE A 68 -28.76 -11.64 -10.85
N GLN A 69 -28.40 -12.75 -10.19
CA GLN A 69 -29.01 -13.13 -8.91
C GLN A 69 -28.75 -12.05 -7.84
N TRP A 70 -27.51 -11.57 -7.75
CA TRP A 70 -27.16 -10.48 -6.84
C TRP A 70 -27.93 -9.19 -7.17
N ARG A 71 -28.00 -8.80 -8.46
CA ARG A 71 -28.72 -7.60 -8.89
C ARG A 71 -30.20 -7.63 -8.49
N LYS A 72 -30.84 -8.80 -8.64
CA LYS A 72 -32.22 -9.02 -8.18
C LYS A 72 -32.33 -8.95 -6.66
N GLU A 73 -31.48 -9.67 -5.93
CA GLU A 73 -31.49 -9.69 -4.46
C GLU A 73 -31.32 -8.30 -3.85
N TYR A 74 -30.43 -7.49 -4.44
CA TYR A 74 -30.13 -6.13 -3.98
C TYR A 74 -31.06 -5.07 -4.54
N THR A 75 -32.02 -5.46 -5.40
CA THR A 75 -32.94 -4.58 -6.12
C THR A 75 -32.20 -3.44 -6.82
N VAL A 76 -31.08 -3.77 -7.50
CA VAL A 76 -30.10 -2.79 -8.01
C VAL A 76 -30.74 -1.79 -8.97
N ASN A 77 -31.63 -2.27 -9.84
CA ASN A 77 -32.33 -1.43 -10.81
C ASN A 77 -33.29 -0.42 -10.16
N ASP A 78 -33.68 -0.63 -8.90
CA ASP A 78 -34.61 0.23 -8.14
C ASP A 78 -33.89 1.08 -7.08
N LEU A 79 -32.55 1.00 -6.99
CA LEU A 79 -31.78 1.83 -6.08
C LEU A 79 -31.90 3.31 -6.50
N SER A 80 -32.39 4.12 -5.58
CA SER A 80 -32.47 5.57 -5.70
C SER A 80 -32.25 6.21 -4.35
N GLU A 81 -31.98 7.52 -4.32
CA GLU A 81 -31.87 8.29 -3.08
C GLU A 81 -33.14 8.20 -2.22
N SER A 82 -34.31 8.06 -2.85
CA SER A 82 -35.59 7.95 -2.14
C SER A 82 -35.80 6.61 -1.41
N VAL A 83 -35.14 5.54 -1.88
CA VAL A 83 -35.25 4.20 -1.30
C VAL A 83 -34.21 3.98 -0.21
N LEU A 84 -33.07 4.65 -0.30
CA LEU A 84 -31.99 4.52 0.66
C LEU A 84 -32.17 5.46 1.86
N PRO A 85 -31.88 5.01 3.09
CA PRO A 85 -31.91 5.88 4.26
C PRO A 85 -31.00 7.09 4.10
N LYS A 86 -31.56 8.30 4.29
CA LYS A 86 -30.87 9.58 4.14
C LYS A 86 -29.52 9.66 4.88
N TRP A 87 -29.47 9.08 6.08
CA TRP A 87 -28.27 9.08 6.92
C TRP A 87 -27.05 8.44 6.25
N LEU A 88 -27.24 7.51 5.30
CA LEU A 88 -26.15 6.88 4.56
C LEU A 88 -25.35 7.91 3.76
N PHE A 89 -26.06 8.84 3.11
CA PHE A 89 -25.44 9.91 2.33
C PHE A 89 -24.83 10.93 3.28
N GLU A 90 -25.55 11.37 4.31
CA GLU A 90 -25.08 12.38 5.28
C GLU A 90 -23.76 12.01 5.99
N ILE A 91 -23.43 10.71 6.14
CA ILE A 91 -22.15 10.28 6.72
C ILE A 91 -20.95 10.72 5.87
N GLY A 92 -21.08 10.83 4.55
CA GLY A 92 -19.96 11.14 3.65
C GLY A 92 -18.87 10.08 3.63
N ALA A 93 -19.22 8.81 3.89
CA ALA A 93 -18.28 7.69 3.82
C ALA A 93 -17.92 7.31 2.38
N LEU A 94 -18.83 7.56 1.43
CA LEU A 94 -18.74 7.15 0.03
C LEU A 94 -19.19 8.29 -0.89
N PHE A 95 -18.37 8.67 -1.87
CA PHE A 95 -18.72 9.69 -2.86
C PHE A 95 -17.79 9.67 -4.09
N LEU A 96 -18.25 10.22 -5.21
CA LEU A 96 -17.46 10.40 -6.44
C LEU A 96 -16.98 11.85 -6.54
N HIS A 97 -15.67 12.08 -6.65
CA HIS A 97 -15.13 13.44 -6.78
C HIS A 97 -13.69 13.44 -7.29
N GLY A 98 -13.37 14.28 -8.27
CA GLY A 98 -12.03 14.36 -8.83
C GLY A 98 -11.72 13.25 -9.83
N TYR A 99 -10.53 13.35 -10.42
CA TYR A 99 -10.00 12.40 -11.40
C TYR A 99 -8.58 11.97 -11.04
N ASP A 100 -8.20 10.76 -11.40
CA ASP A 100 -6.81 10.34 -11.34
C ASP A 100 -6.01 10.94 -12.51
N LYS A 101 -4.69 10.70 -12.53
CA LYS A 101 -3.81 11.21 -13.59
C LYS A 101 -4.09 10.66 -14.99
N GLU A 102 -4.86 9.59 -15.10
CA GLU A 102 -5.26 8.99 -16.37
C GLU A 102 -6.67 9.45 -16.79
N GLY A 103 -7.30 10.35 -16.02
CA GLY A 103 -8.61 10.90 -16.32
C GLY A 103 -9.78 10.04 -15.84
N TYR A 104 -9.56 9.03 -14.99
CA TYR A 104 -10.63 8.19 -14.45
C TYR A 104 -11.22 8.80 -13.17
N LYS A 105 -12.55 8.75 -13.04
CA LYS A 105 -13.26 9.30 -11.87
C LYS A 105 -12.79 8.59 -10.59
N LEU A 106 -12.63 9.36 -9.52
CA LEU A 106 -12.28 8.81 -8.21
C LEU A 106 -13.54 8.46 -7.42
N PHE A 107 -13.60 7.22 -6.92
CA PHE A 107 -14.61 6.77 -5.97
C PHE A 107 -13.99 6.64 -4.58
N TRP A 108 -14.35 7.57 -3.70
CA TRP A 108 -13.77 7.71 -2.38
C TRP A 108 -14.47 6.83 -1.35
N PHE A 109 -13.65 6.14 -0.56
CA PHE A 109 -14.04 5.43 0.65
C PHE A 109 -13.31 6.08 1.84
N LYS A 110 -14.03 6.90 2.63
CA LYS A 110 -13.53 7.45 3.89
C LYS A 110 -13.68 6.41 5.00
N VAL A 111 -12.67 5.55 5.17
CA VAL A 111 -12.76 4.37 6.02
C VAL A 111 -12.99 4.73 7.50
N LYS A 112 -12.53 5.91 7.96
CA LYS A 112 -12.78 6.38 9.33
C LYS A 112 -14.26 6.59 9.69
N HIS A 113 -15.12 6.74 8.67
CA HIS A 113 -16.57 6.86 8.85
C HIS A 113 -17.29 5.51 8.79
N HIS A 114 -16.57 4.43 8.46
CA HIS A 114 -17.13 3.09 8.48
C HIS A 114 -17.11 2.49 9.88
N THR A 115 -18.23 1.91 10.28
CA THR A 115 -18.36 1.13 11.51
C THR A 115 -19.08 -0.17 11.21
N ARG A 116 -18.62 -1.25 11.82
CA ARG A 116 -19.27 -2.56 11.70
C ARG A 116 -20.56 -2.57 12.52
N ASP A 117 -21.69 -2.61 11.84
CA ASP A 117 -23.00 -2.82 12.45
C ASP A 117 -23.81 -3.79 11.58
N PRO A 118 -24.09 -5.02 12.06
CA PRO A 118 -24.88 -6.01 11.33
C PRO A 118 -26.26 -5.51 10.90
N LYS A 119 -26.88 -4.60 11.66
CA LYS A 119 -28.23 -4.08 11.33
C LYS A 119 -28.21 -3.12 10.14
N GLN A 120 -27.09 -2.44 9.93
CA GLN A 120 -26.92 -1.44 8.87
C GLN A 120 -26.15 -1.99 7.66
N GLN A 121 -25.69 -3.24 7.73
CA GLN A 121 -24.74 -3.77 6.76
C GLN A 121 -25.33 -3.81 5.35
N LEU A 122 -26.58 -4.25 5.19
CA LEU A 122 -27.24 -4.32 3.90
C LEU A 122 -27.38 -2.92 3.27
N ASP A 123 -27.80 -1.94 4.07
CA ASP A 123 -27.97 -0.55 3.66
C ASP A 123 -26.65 0.06 3.17
N LYS A 124 -25.54 -0.16 3.90
CA LYS A 124 -24.21 0.29 3.49
C LYS A 124 -23.75 -0.38 2.18
N LYS A 125 -24.04 -1.67 1.99
CA LYS A 125 -23.73 -2.38 0.75
C LYS A 125 -24.57 -1.85 -0.42
N LYS A 126 -25.87 -1.59 -0.21
CA LYS A 126 -26.74 -0.97 -1.20
C LYS A 126 -26.29 0.46 -1.57
N LEU A 127 -25.72 1.22 -0.64
CA LEU A 127 -25.13 2.53 -0.96
C LEU A 127 -23.94 2.41 -1.94
N VAL A 128 -23.06 1.42 -1.77
CA VAL A 128 -21.98 1.16 -2.72
C VAL A 128 -22.56 0.79 -4.09
N ALA A 129 -23.53 -0.13 -4.13
CA ALA A 129 -24.19 -0.53 -5.37
C ALA A 129 -24.89 0.66 -6.06
N PHE A 130 -25.52 1.55 -5.30
CA PHE A 130 -26.13 2.78 -5.81
C PHE A 130 -25.10 3.65 -6.53
N TRP A 131 -23.95 3.95 -5.90
CA TRP A 131 -22.90 4.76 -6.53
C TRP A 131 -22.32 4.12 -7.79
N LEU A 132 -22.04 2.80 -7.75
CA LEU A 132 -21.51 2.08 -8.90
C LEU A 132 -22.51 2.05 -10.06
N GLU A 133 -23.77 1.73 -9.79
CA GLU A 133 -24.83 1.65 -10.80
C GLU A 133 -25.11 3.02 -11.42
N HIS A 134 -25.18 4.07 -10.59
CA HIS A 134 -25.44 5.42 -11.06
C HIS A 134 -24.31 5.93 -11.97
N TYR A 135 -23.05 5.71 -11.57
CA TYR A 135 -21.91 6.07 -12.41
C TYR A 135 -21.83 5.22 -13.69
N ALA A 136 -22.06 3.91 -13.61
CA ALA A 136 -22.05 3.03 -14.79
C ALA A 136 -23.10 3.45 -15.83
N LYS A 137 -24.29 3.89 -15.40
CA LYS A 137 -25.35 4.39 -16.31
C LYS A 137 -24.99 5.74 -16.92
N ARG A 138 -24.47 6.66 -16.10
CA ARG A 138 -24.15 8.04 -16.52
C ARG A 138 -22.95 8.10 -17.46
N ASP A 139 -21.89 7.36 -17.16
CA ASP A 139 -20.62 7.41 -17.88
C ASP A 139 -20.39 6.17 -18.77
N HIS A 140 -21.49 5.52 -19.20
CA HIS A 140 -21.49 4.39 -20.14
C HIS A 140 -20.52 3.25 -19.77
N GLY A 141 -20.42 2.93 -18.49
CA GLY A 141 -19.57 1.85 -18.00
C GLY A 141 -18.06 2.13 -18.06
N LYS A 142 -17.63 3.39 -18.24
CA LYS A 142 -16.22 3.76 -18.09
C LYS A 142 -15.69 3.32 -16.72
N PRO A 143 -14.48 2.75 -16.64
CA PRO A 143 -13.95 2.31 -15.36
C PRO A 143 -13.60 3.51 -14.46
N LEU A 144 -13.39 3.21 -13.18
CA LEU A 144 -13.07 4.21 -12.15
C LEU A 144 -11.83 3.81 -11.33
N THR A 145 -11.31 4.76 -10.58
CA THR A 145 -10.25 4.55 -9.58
C THR A 145 -10.88 4.59 -8.19
N VAL A 146 -10.73 3.53 -7.40
CA VAL A 146 -11.19 3.52 -6.00
C VAL A 146 -10.09 4.10 -5.11
N VAL A 147 -10.46 4.99 -4.19
CA VAL A 147 -9.55 5.56 -3.20
C VAL A 147 -10.01 5.22 -1.79
N PHE A 148 -9.27 4.34 -1.11
CA PHE A 148 -9.45 4.09 0.32
C PHE A 148 -8.60 5.08 1.11
N ASP A 149 -9.24 6.11 1.66
CA ASP A 149 -8.63 7.00 2.65
C ASP A 149 -8.65 6.30 4.01
N MET A 150 -7.49 5.76 4.41
CA MET A 150 -7.31 5.06 5.68
C MET A 150 -6.68 5.94 6.76
N ALA A 151 -6.51 7.24 6.52
CA ALA A 151 -6.03 8.17 7.54
C ALA A 151 -6.95 8.14 8.77
N GLU A 152 -6.36 8.17 9.96
CA GLU A 152 -7.08 8.13 11.25
C GLU A 152 -7.91 6.85 11.48
N THR A 153 -7.68 5.79 10.70
CA THR A 153 -8.41 4.53 10.91
C THR A 153 -7.82 3.67 12.04
N GLY A 154 -8.72 3.03 12.80
CA GLY A 154 -8.37 2.06 13.83
C GLY A 154 -9.08 0.71 13.63
N ILE A 155 -8.85 -0.22 14.56
CA ILE A 155 -9.38 -1.60 14.49
C ILE A 155 -10.93 -1.63 14.50
N SER A 156 -11.59 -0.63 15.10
CA SER A 156 -13.05 -0.51 15.14
C SER A 156 -13.71 -0.32 13.77
N HIS A 157 -12.94 0.09 12.76
CA HIS A 157 -13.42 0.30 11.39
C HIS A 157 -13.22 -0.94 10.50
N ILE A 158 -12.64 -2.03 11.03
CA ILE A 158 -12.42 -3.26 10.26
C ILE A 158 -13.72 -4.03 10.12
N ASP A 159 -14.16 -4.21 8.88
CA ASP A 159 -15.31 -5.03 8.53
C ASP A 159 -14.97 -5.91 7.33
N LEU A 160 -14.48 -7.11 7.60
CA LEU A 160 -14.06 -8.06 6.57
C LEU A 160 -15.22 -8.50 5.67
N ASP A 161 -16.44 -8.53 6.20
CA ASP A 161 -17.64 -8.92 5.44
C ASP A 161 -18.01 -7.82 4.44
N PHE A 162 -17.86 -6.54 4.84
CA PHE A 162 -18.04 -5.40 3.95
C PHE A 162 -16.90 -5.30 2.91
N VAL A 163 -15.65 -5.53 3.30
CA VAL A 163 -14.53 -5.55 2.35
C VAL A 163 -14.69 -6.67 1.33
N ARG A 164 -15.10 -7.87 1.75
CA ARG A 164 -15.41 -8.97 0.82
C ARG A 164 -16.48 -8.57 -0.19
N PHE A 165 -17.52 -7.87 0.26
CA PHE A 165 -18.55 -7.36 -0.65
C PHE A 165 -17.98 -6.37 -1.66
N ILE A 166 -17.11 -5.43 -1.25
CA ILE A 166 -16.46 -4.49 -2.18
C ILE A 166 -15.59 -5.25 -3.19
N VAL A 167 -14.87 -6.29 -2.77
CA VAL A 167 -14.11 -7.15 -3.69
C VAL A 167 -15.06 -7.76 -4.73
N ASN A 168 -16.14 -8.41 -4.29
CA ASN A 168 -17.13 -9.03 -5.18
C ASN A 168 -17.78 -8.02 -6.14
N CYS A 169 -17.97 -6.76 -5.72
CA CYS A 169 -18.45 -5.72 -6.63
C CYS A 169 -17.57 -5.59 -7.87
N PHE A 170 -16.25 -5.65 -7.74
CA PHE A 170 -15.34 -5.49 -8.87
C PHE A 170 -14.88 -6.81 -9.50
N THR A 171 -14.99 -7.93 -8.79
CA THR A 171 -14.57 -9.24 -9.30
C THR A 171 -15.68 -10.02 -9.96
N ASP A 172 -16.95 -9.77 -9.63
CA ASP A 172 -18.10 -10.58 -10.06
C ASP A 172 -19.30 -9.76 -10.55
N TYR A 173 -19.57 -8.58 -9.97
CA TYR A 173 -20.79 -7.83 -10.28
C TYR A 173 -20.59 -6.75 -11.35
N TYR A 174 -19.47 -6.03 -11.30
CA TYR A 174 -19.05 -5.00 -12.23
C TYR A 174 -17.63 -5.33 -12.76
N PRO A 175 -17.47 -6.42 -13.52
CA PRO A 175 -16.17 -6.81 -14.05
C PRO A 175 -15.62 -5.73 -14.99
N ASN A 176 -14.29 -5.62 -15.04
CA ASN A 176 -13.59 -4.65 -15.89
C ASN A 176 -13.96 -3.16 -15.62
N PHE A 177 -14.47 -2.85 -14.43
CA PHE A 177 -14.92 -1.50 -14.05
C PHE A 177 -13.90 -0.71 -13.20
N LEU A 178 -12.74 -1.31 -12.92
CA LEU A 178 -11.74 -0.79 -12.00
C LEU A 178 -10.39 -0.68 -12.71
N THR A 179 -9.76 0.50 -12.65
CA THR A 179 -8.41 0.70 -13.19
C THR A 179 -7.34 0.44 -12.13
N LYS A 180 -7.54 0.97 -10.92
CA LYS A 180 -6.67 0.78 -9.76
C LYS A 180 -7.40 1.06 -8.44
N ILE A 181 -6.84 0.57 -7.35
CA ILE A 181 -7.27 0.87 -5.98
C ILE A 181 -6.12 1.58 -5.27
N VAL A 182 -6.29 2.87 -4.99
CA VAL A 182 -5.34 3.66 -4.20
C VAL A 182 -5.68 3.51 -2.73
N ILE A 183 -4.72 3.04 -1.93
CA ILE A 183 -4.87 2.81 -0.49
C ILE A 183 -3.94 3.76 0.25
N PHE A 184 -4.50 4.85 0.78
CA PHE A 184 -3.76 5.92 1.43
C PHE A 184 -3.63 5.69 2.94
N GLU A 185 -2.40 5.77 3.46
CA GLU A 185 -2.07 5.71 4.89
C GLU A 185 -2.61 4.44 5.59
N MET A 186 -2.44 3.26 4.97
CA MET A 186 -2.86 2.00 5.59
C MET A 186 -2.11 1.78 6.93
N PRO A 187 -2.83 1.74 8.08
CA PRO A 187 -2.18 1.52 9.36
C PRO A 187 -1.55 0.13 9.42
N TRP A 188 -0.34 0.01 9.98
CA TRP A 188 0.38 -1.27 10.05
C TRP A 188 -0.41 -2.39 10.75
N ILE A 189 -1.32 -2.04 11.67
CA ILE A 189 -2.20 -2.98 12.37
C ILE A 189 -3.19 -3.67 11.42
N MET A 190 -3.50 -3.04 10.28
CA MET A 190 -4.38 -3.56 9.23
C MET A 190 -3.72 -4.64 8.36
N ASN A 191 -2.40 -4.84 8.46
CA ASN A 191 -1.69 -5.87 7.69
C ASN A 191 -2.27 -7.27 7.89
N ALA A 192 -2.78 -7.59 9.09
CA ALA A 192 -3.41 -8.88 9.35
C ALA A 192 -4.72 -9.02 8.57
N ALA A 193 -5.59 -8.00 8.60
CA ALA A 193 -6.80 -7.97 7.80
C ALA A 193 -6.48 -8.04 6.29
N PHE A 194 -5.48 -7.28 5.83
CA PHE A 194 -5.07 -7.29 4.44
C PHE A 194 -4.53 -8.65 3.96
N LYS A 195 -3.82 -9.40 4.82
CA LYS A 195 -3.42 -10.79 4.47
C LYS A 195 -4.62 -11.69 4.19
N ILE A 196 -5.73 -11.49 4.92
CA ILE A 196 -6.98 -12.22 4.67
C ILE A 196 -7.57 -11.77 3.33
N VAL A 197 -7.66 -10.46 3.09
CA VAL A 197 -8.19 -9.89 1.84
C VAL A 197 -7.40 -10.37 0.62
N LYS A 198 -6.06 -10.45 0.71
CA LYS A 198 -5.22 -11.01 -0.37
C LYS A 198 -5.57 -12.44 -0.74
N GLY A 199 -6.08 -13.24 0.20
CA GLY A 199 -6.55 -14.59 -0.08
C GLY A 199 -7.83 -14.65 -0.92
N TRP A 200 -8.53 -13.52 -1.10
CA TRP A 200 -9.73 -13.41 -1.94
C TRP A 200 -9.43 -12.82 -3.32
N LEU A 201 -8.23 -12.26 -3.52
CA LEU A 201 -7.85 -11.56 -4.74
C LEU A 201 -6.98 -12.44 -5.63
N GLY A 202 -7.32 -12.50 -6.92
CA GLY A 202 -6.44 -13.08 -7.94
C GLY A 202 -5.21 -12.19 -8.22
N PRO A 203 -4.21 -12.70 -8.95
CA PRO A 203 -2.99 -11.95 -9.28
C PRO A 203 -3.26 -10.59 -9.95
N ASP A 204 -4.21 -10.54 -10.88
CA ASP A 204 -4.56 -9.33 -11.62
C ASP A 204 -5.13 -8.26 -10.68
N ALA A 205 -6.07 -8.63 -9.82
CA ALA A 205 -6.65 -7.73 -8.81
C ALA A 205 -5.61 -7.26 -7.78
N ILE A 206 -4.65 -8.10 -7.40
CA ILE A 206 -3.54 -7.70 -6.51
C ILE A 206 -2.67 -6.64 -7.18
N SER A 207 -2.41 -6.74 -8.48
CA SER A 207 -1.58 -5.78 -9.23
C SER A 207 -2.20 -4.38 -9.30
N MET A 208 -3.53 -4.28 -9.21
CA MET A 208 -4.30 -3.03 -9.18
C MET A 208 -4.18 -2.28 -7.85
N LEU A 209 -3.74 -2.92 -6.76
CA LEU A 209 -3.60 -2.29 -5.45
C LEU A 209 -2.36 -1.38 -5.40
N LYS A 210 -2.55 -0.10 -5.09
CA LYS A 210 -1.50 0.92 -4.95
C LYS A 210 -1.47 1.44 -3.53
N PHE A 211 -0.53 0.94 -2.73
CA PHE A 211 -0.32 1.39 -1.36
C PHE A 211 0.51 2.67 -1.35
N THR A 212 0.01 3.69 -0.67
CA THR A 212 0.59 5.03 -0.74
C THR A 212 0.44 5.77 0.59
N ASN A 213 1.23 6.82 0.76
CA ASN A 213 1.22 7.75 1.87
C ASN A 213 1.36 9.18 1.31
N LYS A 214 1.49 10.17 2.19
CA LYS A 214 1.58 11.59 1.77
C LYS A 214 2.73 11.88 0.79
N SER A 215 3.83 11.13 0.81
CA SER A 215 4.99 11.41 -0.05
C SER A 215 4.82 10.95 -1.50
N ASP A 216 3.98 9.95 -1.76
CA ASP A 216 3.89 9.27 -3.06
C ASP A 216 2.47 9.21 -3.65
N VAL A 217 1.43 9.67 -2.95
CA VAL A 217 0.04 9.64 -3.45
C VAL A 217 -0.14 10.45 -4.74
N GLN A 218 0.70 11.48 -4.92
CA GLN A 218 0.72 12.28 -6.13
C GLN A 218 1.27 11.55 -7.36
N GLU A 219 1.81 10.34 -7.23
CA GLU A 219 2.11 9.48 -8.37
C GLU A 219 0.85 9.03 -9.11
N TYR A 220 -0.29 8.93 -8.40
CA TYR A 220 -1.55 8.41 -8.94
C TYR A 220 -2.60 9.50 -9.17
N ILE A 221 -2.68 10.50 -8.29
CA ILE A 221 -3.72 11.53 -8.31
C ILE A 221 -3.06 12.92 -8.23
N SER A 222 -3.44 13.84 -9.11
CA SER A 222 -2.89 15.20 -9.09
C SER A 222 -3.27 15.95 -7.80
N GLY A 223 -2.40 16.84 -7.33
CA GLY A 223 -2.62 17.61 -6.10
C GLY A 223 -3.94 18.41 -6.10
N GLU A 224 -4.42 18.84 -7.25
CA GLU A 224 -5.70 19.58 -7.40
C GLU A 224 -6.96 18.76 -7.07
N TYR A 225 -6.88 17.43 -7.13
CA TYR A 225 -7.96 16.51 -6.78
C TYR A 225 -7.67 15.74 -5.47
N LEU A 226 -6.63 16.15 -4.74
CA LEU A 226 -6.28 15.59 -3.44
C LEU A 226 -6.59 16.58 -2.32
N PRO A 227 -7.16 16.10 -1.20
CA PRO A 227 -7.41 16.96 -0.05
C PRO A 227 -6.09 17.37 0.65
N PRO A 228 -6.09 18.42 1.48
CA PRO A 228 -4.86 18.97 2.07
C PRO A 228 -4.11 17.99 2.98
N HIS A 229 -4.80 17.07 3.66
CA HIS A 229 -4.12 16.07 4.50
C HIS A 229 -3.31 15.06 3.67
N MET A 230 -3.67 14.86 2.41
CA MET A 230 -2.92 14.07 1.42
C MET A 230 -1.85 14.89 0.68
N GLY A 231 -1.67 16.17 1.03
CA GLY A 231 -0.71 17.06 0.38
C GLY A 231 -1.21 17.69 -0.92
N GLY A 232 -2.52 17.67 -1.18
CA GLY A 232 -3.12 18.38 -2.30
C GLY A 232 -3.70 19.76 -1.93
N THR A 233 -4.42 20.35 -2.87
CA THR A 233 -5.02 21.69 -2.80
C THR A 233 -6.53 21.67 -2.93
N ASP A 234 -7.14 20.49 -3.10
CA ASP A 234 -8.59 20.36 -3.25
C ASP A 234 -9.30 20.74 -1.94
N SER A 235 -10.15 21.76 -2.00
CA SER A 235 -10.90 22.23 -0.84
C SER A 235 -12.28 21.59 -0.71
N PHE A 236 -12.63 20.66 -1.60
CA PHE A 236 -13.91 19.94 -1.60
C PHE A 236 -14.21 19.32 -0.24
N LYS A 237 -15.44 19.54 0.22
CA LYS A 237 -16.00 18.93 1.43
C LYS A 237 -17.34 18.34 1.06
N TYR A 238 -17.42 17.01 1.13
CA TYR A 238 -18.67 16.32 0.91
C TYR A 238 -19.78 16.87 1.82
N SER A 239 -20.94 17.14 1.24
CA SER A 239 -22.14 17.55 1.95
C SER A 239 -23.37 16.86 1.36
N TYR A 240 -24.40 16.64 2.18
CA TYR A 240 -25.68 16.10 1.73
C TYR A 240 -26.86 16.85 2.37
N PRO A 241 -27.89 17.29 1.60
CA PRO A 241 -27.98 17.20 0.14
C PRO A 241 -26.82 17.96 -0.56
N PRO A 242 -26.44 17.59 -1.80
CA PRO A 242 -25.39 18.28 -2.54
C PRO A 242 -25.69 19.78 -2.61
N LEU A 243 -24.65 20.62 -2.62
CA LEU A 243 -24.87 22.05 -2.89
C LEU A 243 -25.38 22.21 -4.34
N VAL A 244 -26.01 23.34 -4.64
CA VAL A 244 -26.61 23.60 -5.97
C VAL A 244 -25.59 23.50 -7.12
N ASP A 245 -24.31 23.70 -6.81
CA ASP A 245 -23.18 23.59 -7.76
C ASP A 245 -22.44 22.23 -7.66
N ASP A 246 -22.91 21.30 -6.83
CA ASP A 246 -22.21 20.09 -6.37
C ASP A 246 -22.81 18.79 -6.93
N ASP A 247 -23.78 18.90 -7.84
CA ASP A 247 -24.38 17.78 -8.57
C ASP A 247 -23.33 17.19 -9.53
N PHE A 248 -22.38 16.45 -8.96
CA PHE A 248 -21.29 15.75 -9.64
C PHE A 248 -20.32 16.64 -10.43
N GLN A 249 -20.36 17.96 -10.25
CA GLN A 249 -19.45 18.87 -10.92
C GLN A 249 -18.08 18.83 -10.25
N THR A 250 -17.17 18.06 -10.83
CA THR A 250 -15.76 18.37 -10.71
C THR A 250 -15.44 19.29 -11.90
N PRO A 251 -15.07 20.57 -11.71
CA PRO A 251 -14.62 21.38 -12.82
C PRO A 251 -13.42 20.68 -13.47
N LEU A 252 -13.56 20.33 -14.75
CA LEU A 252 -12.45 19.81 -15.53
C LEU A 252 -11.42 20.93 -15.66
N CYS A 253 -10.21 20.73 -15.14
CA CYS A 253 -9.14 21.68 -15.36
C CYS A 253 -8.85 21.80 -16.85
N GLU A 254 -8.84 23.02 -17.37
CA GLU A 254 -8.65 23.40 -18.78
C GLU A 254 -7.28 22.95 -19.37
N ASN A 255 -6.45 22.25 -18.60
CA ASN A 255 -5.10 21.80 -18.94
C ASN A 255 -4.93 20.25 -18.94
N GLY A 256 -6.02 19.48 -19.07
CA GLY A 256 -5.92 18.03 -19.33
C GLY A 256 -5.30 17.73 -20.70
N PRO A 257 -4.64 16.57 -20.90
CA PRO A 257 -4.04 16.24 -22.19
C PRO A 257 -5.14 16.16 -23.26
N ILE A 258 -4.96 16.96 -24.31
CA ILE A 258 -5.79 16.98 -25.51
C ILE A 258 -5.80 15.56 -26.09
N THR A 259 -6.88 14.81 -25.87
CA THR A 259 -7.20 13.71 -26.76
C THR A 259 -7.64 14.33 -28.06
N SER A 260 -6.86 14.10 -29.12
CA SER A 260 -7.19 14.48 -30.49
C SER A 260 -8.57 13.93 -30.84
N GLU A 261 -9.57 14.81 -30.89
CA GLU A 261 -10.84 14.53 -31.55
C GLU A 261 -10.64 14.75 -33.05
N ASP A 262 -10.55 13.66 -33.79
CA ASP A 262 -10.79 13.66 -35.23
C ASP A 262 -12.19 13.09 -35.50
N GLU A 263 -12.98 13.95 -36.16
CA GLU A 263 -13.96 13.67 -37.21
C GLU A 263 -15.42 13.23 -36.88
N HIS A 264 -16.28 14.25 -36.98
CA HIS A 264 -17.31 14.43 -38.03
C HIS A 264 -18.82 14.44 -37.63
N GLU A 265 -19.38 15.63 -37.83
CA GLU A 265 -20.70 15.99 -38.42
C GLU A 265 -22.02 15.67 -37.69
N SER A 266 -22.76 16.73 -37.32
CA SER A 266 -23.67 17.36 -38.28
C SER A 266 -24.16 18.74 -37.79
N LYS A 267 -24.19 19.67 -38.73
CA LYS A 267 -24.77 21.01 -38.65
C LYS A 267 -26.28 20.94 -38.43
N GLU A 268 -26.83 21.91 -37.71
CA GLU A 268 -28.00 22.65 -38.18
C GLU A 268 -28.01 24.06 -37.55
N GLU A 269 -27.96 25.07 -38.43
CA GLU A 269 -28.13 26.49 -38.15
C GLU A 269 -29.61 26.81 -37.97
N ILE A 270 -29.97 27.63 -36.97
CA ILE A 270 -31.05 28.62 -37.10
C ILE A 270 -30.62 29.90 -36.36
N ASP A 271 -30.45 30.96 -37.16
CA ASP A 271 -30.33 32.35 -36.77
C ASP A 271 -31.59 32.87 -36.06
N ALA A 272 -31.42 33.72 -35.04
CA ALA A 272 -32.27 34.89 -34.83
C ALA A 272 -31.58 35.92 -33.92
N ASP A 273 -31.06 36.94 -34.59
CA ASP A 273 -30.56 38.23 -34.14
C ASP A 273 -31.55 38.95 -33.20
N THR A 274 -31.06 39.61 -32.14
CA THR A 274 -31.55 40.93 -31.67
C THR A 274 -30.52 41.57 -30.73
N LYS A 275 -29.83 42.58 -31.27
CA LYS A 275 -29.10 43.65 -30.57
C LYS A 275 -30.01 44.40 -29.59
N GLU A 276 -29.46 44.85 -28.46
CA GLU A 276 -29.39 46.30 -28.19
C GLU A 276 -28.35 46.65 -27.12
N ALA A 277 -27.83 47.87 -27.28
CA ALA A 277 -26.62 48.42 -26.68
C ALA A 277 -26.87 49.12 -25.34
N GLY A 278 -25.82 49.28 -24.55
CA GLY A 278 -25.77 50.17 -23.39
C GLY A 278 -24.32 50.46 -23.00
N GLU A 279 -23.88 51.68 -23.31
CA GLU A 279 -22.51 52.17 -23.32
C GLU A 279 -21.87 52.48 -21.94
N LEU A 280 -20.52 52.41 -21.96
CA LEU A 280 -19.52 53.31 -21.35
C LEU A 280 -19.46 53.52 -19.83
N ASN A 281 -18.30 53.16 -19.25
CA ASN A 281 -17.46 54.18 -18.61
C ASN A 281 -15.96 53.83 -18.68
N GLU A 282 -15.17 54.87 -18.96
CA GLU A 282 -13.77 54.88 -19.37
C GLU A 282 -12.74 54.92 -18.21
N ALA A 283 -11.48 54.78 -18.65
CA ALA A 283 -10.23 55.36 -18.13
C ALA A 283 -9.47 54.52 -17.08
N GLN A 284 -8.40 53.78 -17.43
CA GLN A 284 -7.08 54.13 -18.00
C GLN A 284 -5.95 54.16 -16.94
N ASN A 285 -4.90 53.39 -17.29
CA ASN A 285 -3.46 53.67 -17.18
C ASN A 285 -2.58 53.05 -16.06
N LEU A 286 -1.68 52.19 -16.57
CA LEU A 286 -0.23 52.08 -16.37
C LEU A 286 0.33 51.95 -14.93
N ASN A 287 1.02 50.83 -14.66
CA ASN A 287 2.47 50.76 -14.95
C ASN A 287 3.08 49.37 -14.64
N GLN A 288 3.91 48.93 -15.59
CA GLN A 288 4.95 47.92 -15.38
C GLN A 288 6.09 48.50 -14.54
N LYS A 289 6.66 47.73 -13.61
CA LYS A 289 8.12 47.75 -13.39
C LYS A 289 8.65 46.49 -12.70
N LYS A 290 9.52 45.82 -13.44
CA LYS A 290 10.44 44.76 -13.05
C LYS A 290 11.72 45.42 -12.51
N MET A 291 12.27 44.97 -11.38
CA MET A 291 13.72 45.10 -11.12
C MET A 291 14.19 44.05 -10.11
N ASN A 292 15.30 43.40 -10.49
CA ASN A 292 16.14 42.51 -9.70
C ASN A 292 16.88 43.25 -8.59
N SER A 293 17.32 42.51 -7.57
CA SER A 293 18.60 42.75 -6.88
C SER A 293 19.28 41.42 -6.55
N ILE A 294 20.49 41.27 -7.08
CA ILE A 294 21.53 40.32 -6.70
C ILE A 294 22.43 41.04 -5.70
N GLU A 295 22.89 40.36 -4.65
CA GLU A 295 24.18 40.68 -4.03
C GLU A 295 24.91 39.38 -3.64
N LEU A 296 26.12 39.24 -4.19
CA LEU A 296 27.15 38.24 -3.94
C LEU A 296 28.17 38.82 -2.95
N ILE A 297 28.85 37.95 -2.18
CA ILE A 297 30.27 37.98 -1.71
C ILE A 297 30.42 36.75 -0.80
N SER A 298 31.43 35.87 -0.83
CA SER A 298 32.58 35.63 -1.70
C SER A 298 33.20 34.26 -1.32
N LYS A 299 33.87 33.65 -2.31
CA LYS A 299 34.59 32.37 -2.32
C LYS A 299 35.80 32.26 -1.36
N SER A 300 36.19 31.01 -1.09
CA SER A 300 37.58 30.55 -1.22
C SER A 300 37.62 29.07 -1.65
N GLU A 301 38.20 28.81 -2.82
CA GLU A 301 38.55 27.50 -3.40
C GLU A 301 39.99 27.14 -3.02
N GLU A 302 40.31 25.84 -2.86
CA GLU A 302 41.37 25.18 -3.67
C GLU A 302 41.42 23.64 -3.48
N THR A 303 41.13 22.96 -4.60
CA THR A 303 41.80 21.80 -5.24
C THR A 303 42.14 20.48 -4.52
N ASP A 304 41.42 19.44 -4.99
CA ASP A 304 41.89 18.22 -5.68
C ASP A 304 42.69 17.14 -4.93
N LYS A 305 42.08 15.93 -4.84
CA LYS A 305 42.68 14.65 -5.28
C LYS A 305 41.68 13.48 -5.19
N THR A 306 41.68 12.73 -6.28
CA THR A 306 41.06 11.43 -6.59
C THR A 306 41.35 10.35 -5.55
N GLU A 307 40.36 9.54 -5.16
CA GLU A 307 40.57 8.09 -4.91
C GLU A 307 39.27 7.26 -4.84
N VAL A 308 39.41 6.01 -5.27
CA VAL A 308 38.37 5.00 -5.50
C VAL A 308 38.10 4.18 -4.22
N LYS A 309 36.81 3.98 -3.92
CA LYS A 309 36.13 3.04 -2.97
C LYS A 309 36.96 1.90 -2.32
N PRO A 310 36.63 1.51 -1.07
CA PRO A 310 35.58 0.48 -0.91
C PRO A 310 34.56 0.73 0.21
N LYS A 311 33.31 0.39 -0.09
CA LYS A 311 32.19 0.31 0.87
C LYS A 311 32.41 -0.88 1.82
N ASN A 312 32.59 -0.61 3.10
CA ASN A 312 32.25 -1.52 4.20
C ASN A 312 31.44 -0.74 5.24
N ALA A 313 30.17 -0.46 4.90
CA ALA A 313 29.23 0.09 5.86
C ALA A 313 28.68 -1.06 6.72
N LYS A 314 29.26 -1.27 7.90
CA LYS A 314 28.55 -1.91 9.01
C LYS A 314 27.25 -1.10 9.18
N LYS A 315 26.08 -1.75 9.04
CA LYS A 315 24.76 -1.12 9.19
C LYS A 315 24.78 -0.28 10.49
N ALA A 316 24.54 1.02 10.37
CA ALA A 316 24.39 1.89 11.53
C ALA A 316 23.26 1.33 12.42
N LEU A 317 23.49 1.17 13.72
CA LEU A 317 22.40 0.87 14.66
C LEU A 317 21.38 2.01 14.57
N THR A 318 20.17 1.70 14.11
CA THR A 318 19.09 2.67 14.01
C THR A 318 18.65 3.09 15.41
N THR A 319 18.34 4.37 15.64
CA THR A 319 17.85 4.86 16.94
C THR A 319 16.47 5.48 16.77
N PHE A 320 15.47 4.96 17.47
CA PHE A 320 14.16 5.56 17.59
C PHE A 320 14.24 6.81 18.46
N LYS A 321 13.72 7.94 17.97
CA LYS A 321 13.72 9.23 18.66
C LYS A 321 12.35 9.48 19.27
N GLY A 322 12.11 8.95 20.47
CA GLY A 322 10.88 9.16 21.20
C GLY A 322 10.88 10.47 22.01
N PRO A 323 9.69 10.99 22.37
CA PRO A 323 9.56 12.22 23.16
C PRO A 323 10.13 12.10 24.59
N LEU A 324 10.12 10.89 25.17
CA LEU A 324 10.65 10.63 26.51
C LEU A 324 12.00 9.90 26.48
N LEU A 325 12.14 8.88 25.62
CA LEU A 325 13.34 8.06 25.51
C LEU A 325 13.79 7.91 24.05
N HIS A 326 15.09 7.94 23.81
CA HIS A 326 15.68 7.38 22.60
C HIS A 326 15.98 5.90 22.79
N ILE A 327 15.69 5.08 21.78
CA ILE A 327 15.79 3.61 21.87
C ILE A 327 16.65 3.08 20.72
N SER A 328 17.70 2.33 21.04
CA SER A 328 18.58 1.69 20.07
C SER A 328 18.70 0.19 20.36
N PRO A 329 18.42 -0.72 19.41
CA PRO A 329 18.03 -0.47 18.01
C PRO A 329 16.60 0.06 17.86
N ALA A 330 16.29 0.74 16.74
CA ALA A 330 15.02 1.43 16.54
C ALA A 330 13.85 0.48 16.27
N GLU A 331 14.08 -0.66 15.60
CA GLU A 331 12.98 -1.49 15.11
C GLU A 331 13.17 -2.99 15.33
N GLU A 332 14.40 -3.49 15.24
CA GLU A 332 14.68 -4.93 15.15
C GLU A 332 15.72 -5.39 16.15
N LEU A 333 15.43 -6.51 16.82
CA LEU A 333 16.35 -7.25 17.67
C LEU A 333 16.83 -8.48 16.93
N TYR A 334 18.14 -8.61 16.85
CA TYR A 334 18.82 -9.73 16.21
C TYR A 334 19.32 -10.69 17.29
N PHE A 335 18.98 -11.97 17.14
CA PHE A 335 19.49 -13.07 17.97
C PHE A 335 20.36 -13.95 17.04
N GLY A 336 21.62 -14.16 17.41
CA GLY A 336 22.68 -14.62 16.51
C GLY A 336 22.39 -15.92 15.75
N SER A 337 23.02 -16.06 14.58
CA SER A 337 23.06 -17.28 13.77
C SER A 337 23.80 -18.41 14.50
N LYS A 338 23.56 -19.67 14.10
CA LYS A 338 24.17 -20.89 14.67
C LYS A 338 25.72 -20.89 14.70
N GLU A 339 26.39 -19.95 14.03
CA GLU A 339 27.86 -19.81 14.03
C GLU A 339 28.44 -18.91 15.13
N THR A 340 27.70 -17.92 15.67
CA THR A 340 28.27 -16.99 16.68
C THR A 340 27.87 -17.31 18.12
N GLY A 341 26.88 -18.18 18.34
CA GLY A 341 26.48 -18.64 19.69
C GLY A 341 25.86 -17.57 20.61
N GLU A 342 25.82 -16.30 20.21
CA GLU A 342 25.30 -15.21 21.02
C GLU A 342 23.77 -15.16 21.01
N LYS A 343 23.18 -15.69 22.07
CA LYS A 343 21.73 -15.69 22.35
C LYS A 343 21.23 -14.42 23.05
N LYS A 344 21.99 -13.33 22.99
CA LYS A 344 21.69 -12.08 23.70
C LYS A 344 21.65 -10.89 22.74
N CYS A 345 20.73 -9.97 22.99
CA CYS A 345 20.60 -8.70 22.28
C CYS A 345 20.56 -7.56 23.30
N LEU A 346 21.06 -6.39 22.93
CA LEU A 346 21.12 -5.20 23.78
C LEU A 346 20.12 -4.15 23.26
N ILE A 347 19.34 -3.58 24.18
CA ILE A 347 18.52 -2.40 23.96
C ILE A 347 19.09 -1.29 24.84
N VAL A 348 19.43 -0.15 24.24
CA VAL A 348 19.90 1.04 24.96
C VAL A 348 18.74 2.04 25.00
N LEU A 349 18.35 2.45 26.20
CA LEU A 349 17.38 3.52 26.46
C LEU A 349 18.12 4.78 26.90
N THR A 350 17.93 5.91 26.24
CA THR A 350 18.49 7.20 26.66
C THR A 350 17.38 8.16 27.05
N ASN A 351 17.39 8.66 28.28
CA ASN A 351 16.42 9.67 28.73
C ASN A 351 16.79 11.05 28.20
N VAL A 352 15.88 11.65 27.42
CA VAL A 352 16.06 12.97 26.79
C VAL A 352 15.27 14.08 27.46
N THR A 353 14.56 13.75 28.54
CA THR A 353 13.75 14.70 29.32
C THR A 353 14.55 15.27 30.49
N LYS A 354 13.97 16.27 31.16
CA LYS A 354 14.54 16.90 32.36
C LYS A 354 14.15 16.18 33.65
N ASN A 355 13.22 15.23 33.58
CA ASN A 355 12.71 14.50 34.74
C ASN A 355 13.04 13.00 34.62
N VAL A 356 12.86 12.27 35.73
CA VAL A 356 13.11 10.83 35.76
C VAL A 356 12.04 10.13 34.94
N VAL A 357 12.43 9.18 34.08
CA VAL A 357 11.49 8.41 33.26
C VAL A 357 11.46 6.97 33.74
N ALA A 358 10.29 6.50 34.17
CA ALA A 358 10.04 5.09 34.42
C ALA A 358 9.85 4.36 33.10
N PHE A 359 10.43 3.17 32.95
CA PHE A 359 10.19 2.30 31.80
C PHE A 359 9.83 0.88 32.21
N LYS A 360 9.09 0.20 31.33
CA LYS A 360 8.70 -1.20 31.46
C LYS A 360 8.77 -1.90 30.12
N VAL A 361 9.42 -3.06 30.10
CA VAL A 361 9.55 -3.89 28.90
C VAL A 361 8.72 -5.15 29.05
N ARG A 362 7.87 -5.43 28.06
CA ARG A 362 7.06 -6.65 27.97
C ARG A 362 7.38 -7.39 26.67
N THR A 363 7.23 -8.71 26.68
CA THR A 363 7.40 -9.55 25.48
C THR A 363 6.15 -10.38 25.26
N THR A 364 5.86 -10.71 24.00
CA THR A 364 4.77 -11.64 23.63
C THR A 364 5.13 -13.11 23.87
N ALA A 365 6.40 -13.42 24.16
CA ALA A 365 6.89 -14.77 24.41
C ALA A 365 7.78 -14.81 25.68
N PRO A 366 7.21 -14.54 26.87
CA PRO A 366 7.96 -14.50 28.13
C PRO A 366 8.63 -15.84 28.50
N GLU A 367 8.12 -16.95 27.98
CA GLU A 367 8.70 -18.29 28.12
C GLU A 367 10.01 -18.46 27.33
N LYS A 368 10.21 -17.69 26.25
CA LYS A 368 11.40 -17.77 25.40
C LYS A 368 12.47 -16.76 25.81
N TYR A 369 12.07 -15.56 26.27
CA TYR A 369 12.99 -14.44 26.47
C TYR A 369 13.09 -13.96 27.92
N ARG A 370 14.31 -13.65 28.35
CA ARG A 370 14.61 -12.98 29.62
C ARG A 370 15.04 -11.55 29.35
N VAL A 371 14.33 -10.59 29.93
CA VAL A 371 14.66 -9.16 29.83
C VAL A 371 15.20 -8.67 31.17
N LYS A 372 16.37 -8.04 31.18
CA LYS A 372 17.00 -7.48 32.39
C LYS A 372 17.65 -6.11 32.12
N PRO A 373 17.25 -5.04 32.83
CA PRO A 373 16.05 -4.91 33.66
C PRO A 373 14.76 -4.89 32.82
N SER A 374 13.67 -5.47 33.33
CA SER A 374 12.35 -5.42 32.67
C SER A 374 11.47 -4.27 33.15
N ASN A 375 11.82 -3.64 34.27
CA ASN A 375 11.14 -2.49 34.85
C ASN A 375 12.12 -1.72 35.73
N SER A 376 12.36 -0.45 35.45
CA SER A 376 13.22 0.44 36.24
C SER A 376 12.91 1.90 35.89
N SER A 377 13.61 2.84 36.54
CA SER A 377 13.67 4.25 36.14
C SER A 377 15.00 4.58 35.45
N CYS A 378 15.03 5.66 34.68
CA CYS A 378 16.18 6.22 33.98
C CYS A 378 16.29 7.72 34.27
N GLU A 379 17.44 8.16 34.79
CA GLU A 379 17.67 9.56 35.19
C GLU A 379 17.84 10.49 33.98
N PRO A 380 17.52 11.80 34.13
CA PRO A 380 17.68 12.79 33.06
C PRO A 380 19.06 12.73 32.40
N GLY A 381 19.10 12.64 31.06
CA GLY A 381 20.35 12.63 30.30
C GLY A 381 21.18 11.36 30.38
N THR A 382 20.75 10.34 31.15
CA THR A 382 21.47 9.07 31.27
C THR A 382 21.01 8.04 30.24
N SER A 383 21.87 7.06 29.96
CA SER A 383 21.54 5.88 29.15
C SER A 383 21.55 4.62 30.00
N LEU A 384 20.61 3.72 29.76
CA LEU A 384 20.47 2.45 30.45
C LEU A 384 20.42 1.28 29.45
N ASP A 385 21.17 0.25 29.78
CA ASP A 385 21.30 -0.96 28.99
C ASP A 385 20.33 -2.06 29.46
N ILE A 386 19.54 -2.58 28.53
CA ILE A 386 18.61 -3.68 28.73
C ILE A 386 19.07 -4.89 27.92
N ILE A 387 19.34 -5.98 28.61
CA ILE A 387 19.80 -7.23 28.01
C ILE A 387 18.60 -8.14 27.80
N VAL A 388 18.36 -8.53 26.55
CA VAL A 388 17.35 -9.51 26.14
C VAL A 388 18.06 -10.82 25.80
N SER A 389 17.83 -11.87 26.58
CA SER A 389 18.45 -13.19 26.40
C SER A 389 17.43 -14.24 25.99
N LEU A 390 17.72 -15.04 24.97
CA LEU A 390 16.93 -16.19 24.54
C LEU A 390 17.28 -17.44 25.36
N HIS A 391 16.30 -18.12 25.93
CA HIS A 391 16.49 -19.33 26.74
C HIS A 391 16.92 -20.53 25.87
N GLY A 392 17.71 -21.44 26.45
CA GLY A 392 18.15 -22.66 25.77
C GLY A 392 16.98 -23.58 25.41
N GLY A 393 16.92 -24.02 24.14
CA GLY A 393 15.85 -24.89 23.62
C GLY A 393 14.82 -24.17 22.74
N PHE A 394 14.77 -22.83 22.79
CA PHE A 394 13.88 -22.04 21.94
C PHE A 394 14.65 -21.33 20.82
N ALA A 395 13.98 -21.16 19.68
CA ALA A 395 14.45 -20.32 18.58
C ALA A 395 13.65 -19.01 18.56
N ALA A 396 14.30 -17.91 18.16
CA ALA A 396 13.60 -16.65 17.95
C ALA A 396 12.60 -16.80 16.79
N SER A 397 11.40 -16.24 16.92
CA SER A 397 10.38 -16.25 15.87
C SER A 397 10.14 -14.84 15.33
N LEU A 398 9.83 -14.72 14.04
CA LEU A 398 9.38 -13.45 13.42
C LEU A 398 8.06 -12.94 14.01
N GLN A 399 7.36 -13.75 14.80
CA GLN A 399 6.13 -13.38 15.50
C GLN A 399 6.39 -12.80 16.90
N ASP A 400 7.60 -12.98 17.45
CA ASP A 400 7.95 -12.52 18.79
C ASP A 400 8.18 -10.99 18.78
N ARG A 401 7.58 -10.28 19.75
CA ARG A 401 7.62 -8.82 19.85
C ARG A 401 7.97 -8.36 21.26
N PHE A 402 8.60 -7.20 21.35
CA PHE A 402 8.88 -6.50 22.61
C PHE A 402 8.19 -5.13 22.61
N LEU A 403 7.57 -4.77 23.73
CA LEU A 403 6.94 -3.49 23.97
C LEU A 403 7.69 -2.78 25.08
N ILE A 404 8.22 -1.60 24.78
CA ILE A 404 8.82 -0.68 25.74
C ILE A 404 7.78 0.40 26.03
N MET A 405 7.43 0.54 27.29
CA MET A 405 6.55 1.59 27.80
C MET A 405 7.40 2.55 28.61
N ALA A 406 7.20 3.86 28.46
CA ALA A 406 7.90 4.88 29.21
C ALA A 406 6.96 6.00 29.66
N ALA A 407 7.14 6.51 30.87
CA ALA A 407 6.39 7.64 31.38
C ALA A 407 7.23 8.47 32.35
N GLU A 408 7.02 9.77 32.33
CA GLU A 408 7.73 10.74 33.16
C GLU A 408 7.23 10.69 34.61
N MET A 409 8.15 10.76 35.58
CA MET A 409 7.88 10.78 37.01
C MET A 409 8.15 12.18 37.58
N ASP A 410 7.24 12.66 38.42
CA ASP A 410 7.42 13.92 39.15
C ASP A 410 8.38 13.73 40.35
N GLN A 411 9.25 14.72 40.59
CA GLN A 411 10.45 14.66 41.45
C GLN A 411 10.21 14.35 42.95
N SER A 412 8.97 14.15 43.40
CA SER A 412 8.64 13.84 44.79
C SER A 412 8.69 12.35 45.14
N SER A 413 9.02 11.49 44.18
CA SER A 413 8.95 10.04 44.31
C SER A 413 10.34 9.43 44.12
N GLY A 414 10.85 8.70 45.11
CA GLY A 414 12.13 8.01 45.07
C GLY A 414 12.23 6.93 43.98
N ALA A 415 13.45 6.46 43.73
CA ALA A 415 13.74 5.45 42.71
C ALA A 415 13.58 4.00 43.23
N GLY A 416 12.51 3.73 44.01
CA GLY A 416 12.26 2.42 44.63
C GLY A 416 11.40 1.45 43.79
N GLY A 417 11.68 0.15 43.86
CA GLY A 417 10.83 -0.91 43.27
C GLY A 417 9.34 -0.89 43.68
N PRO A 418 8.96 -0.68 44.96
CA PRO A 418 7.54 -0.59 45.35
C PRO A 418 6.86 0.68 44.80
N GLU A 419 7.61 1.76 44.64
CA GLU A 419 7.14 3.06 44.16
C GLU A 419 6.81 3.05 42.65
N LEU A 420 7.60 2.34 41.85
CA LEU A 420 7.31 2.10 40.43
C LEU A 420 5.99 1.35 40.22
N THR A 421 5.65 0.42 41.12
CA THR A 421 4.39 -0.36 41.00
C THR A 421 3.16 0.52 41.25
N GLN A 422 3.26 1.47 42.18
CA GLN A 422 2.22 2.45 42.45
C GLN A 422 2.10 3.46 41.30
N PHE A 423 3.23 3.98 40.81
CA PHE A 423 3.27 4.89 39.66
C PHE A 423 2.54 4.34 38.43
N TRP A 424 2.78 3.07 38.06
CA TRP A 424 2.12 2.44 36.92
C TRP A 424 0.61 2.23 37.09
N LYS A 425 0.07 2.32 38.31
CA LYS A 425 -1.38 2.30 38.57
C LYS A 425 -2.02 3.68 38.42
N GLU A 426 -1.27 4.73 38.75
CA GLU A 426 -1.77 6.10 38.80
C GLU A 426 -1.57 6.85 37.46
N VAL A 427 -0.56 6.47 36.67
CA VAL A 427 -0.23 7.14 35.41
C VAL A 427 -1.36 6.97 34.36
N PRO A 428 -1.92 8.09 33.83
CA PRO A 428 -2.88 8.02 32.73
C PRO A 428 -2.23 7.46 31.46
N ARG A 429 -2.95 6.58 30.74
CA ARG A 429 -2.45 5.95 29.51
C ARG A 429 -2.08 6.94 28.41
N THR A 430 -2.67 8.14 28.41
CA THR A 430 -2.36 9.22 27.46
C THR A 430 -0.96 9.81 27.62
N LYS A 431 -0.33 9.64 28.80
CA LYS A 431 1.03 10.11 29.10
C LYS A 431 2.10 9.01 28.94
N VAL A 432 1.72 7.82 28.49
CA VAL A 432 2.64 6.69 28.33
C VAL A 432 3.11 6.61 26.88
N MET A 433 4.42 6.77 26.69
CA MET A 433 5.09 6.48 25.42
C MET A 433 5.19 4.96 25.24
N GLU A 434 4.78 4.46 24.09
CA GLU A 434 4.93 3.07 23.70
C GLU A 434 5.83 2.92 22.47
N HIS A 435 6.75 1.98 22.50
CA HIS A 435 7.61 1.62 21.37
C HIS A 435 7.70 0.10 21.20
N ARG A 436 7.56 -0.40 19.97
CA ARG A 436 7.56 -1.86 19.70
C ARG A 436 8.75 -2.26 18.85
N LEU A 437 9.47 -3.29 19.33
CA LEU A 437 10.58 -3.92 18.63
C LEU A 437 10.19 -5.32 18.14
N ARG A 438 10.67 -5.71 16.96
CA ARG A 438 10.43 -7.02 16.34
C ARG A 438 11.67 -7.91 16.45
N CYS A 439 11.48 -9.23 16.55
CA CYS A 439 12.57 -10.19 16.36
C CYS A 439 12.81 -10.44 14.87
N HIS A 440 14.08 -10.44 14.45
CA HIS A 440 14.48 -10.87 13.11
C HIS A 440 15.31 -12.16 13.19
N VAL A 441 15.03 -13.11 12.28
CA VAL A 441 15.74 -14.38 12.17
C VAL A 441 16.45 -14.40 10.82
N ILE A 442 17.77 -14.57 10.81
CA ILE A 442 18.54 -14.73 9.57
C ILE A 442 18.40 -16.20 9.14
N GLU A 443 17.58 -16.47 8.12
CA GLU A 443 17.49 -17.79 7.48
C GLU A 443 18.52 -17.91 6.35
N SER A 444 19.39 -18.92 6.43
CA SER A 444 20.26 -19.34 5.31
C SER A 444 19.51 -20.35 4.44
N SER A 445 19.02 -19.95 3.27
CA SER A 445 18.40 -20.87 2.31
C SER A 445 19.44 -21.61 1.46
N LYS A 446 19.41 -22.94 1.45
CA LYS A 446 20.02 -23.80 0.41
C LYS A 446 18.93 -24.31 -0.54
N PRO A 447 19.18 -24.44 -1.86
CA PRO A 447 18.17 -24.88 -2.81
C PRO A 447 18.06 -26.41 -2.84
N SER A 448 16.83 -26.92 -2.92
CA SER A 448 16.53 -28.31 -3.29
C SER A 448 15.88 -28.33 -4.68
N SER A 449 16.40 -29.22 -5.52
CA SER A 449 16.06 -29.47 -6.92
C SER A 449 14.60 -29.84 -7.14
N LEU A 450 13.96 -29.26 -8.17
CA LEU A 450 12.67 -29.69 -8.72
C LEU A 450 12.88 -30.27 -10.12
N THR A 451 12.59 -31.56 -10.26
CA THR A 451 12.48 -32.27 -11.54
C THR A 451 11.12 -31.96 -12.19
N LEU A 452 11.13 -31.37 -13.38
CA LEU A 452 9.96 -31.20 -14.24
C LEU A 452 9.64 -32.52 -14.96
N LYS A 453 8.35 -32.91 -14.99
CA LYS A 453 7.82 -33.97 -15.86
C LYS A 453 7.20 -33.30 -17.09
N ASP A 454 7.59 -33.79 -18.26
CA ASP A 454 7.05 -33.43 -19.56
C ASP A 454 5.62 -33.97 -19.74
N ASN A 455 4.71 -33.12 -20.25
CA ASN A 455 3.93 -33.40 -21.46
C ASN A 455 2.95 -32.26 -21.82
N ALA A 456 3.14 -31.72 -23.04
CA ALA A 456 2.16 -31.19 -24.01
C ALA A 456 1.36 -29.91 -23.64
N PHE A 457 1.16 -28.87 -24.47
CA PHE A 457 0.95 -28.81 -25.93
C PHE A 457 1.40 -27.46 -26.55
N ASN A 458 1.54 -27.47 -27.89
CA ASN A 458 2.00 -26.45 -28.84
C ASN A 458 1.68 -24.96 -28.57
N ILE A 459 2.74 -24.13 -28.57
CA ILE A 459 2.74 -22.65 -28.67
C ILE A 459 3.77 -22.27 -29.77
N PRO A 460 3.60 -21.18 -30.55
CA PRO A 460 4.34 -20.94 -31.78
C PRO A 460 5.86 -20.90 -31.59
N ALA A 461 6.60 -21.49 -32.54
CA ALA A 461 8.04 -21.70 -32.49
C ALA A 461 8.88 -20.42 -32.22
N LYS A 462 8.36 -19.22 -32.53
CA LYS A 462 9.06 -17.94 -32.34
C LYS A 462 9.26 -17.52 -30.88
N THR A 463 8.36 -17.91 -29.97
CA THR A 463 8.44 -17.52 -28.53
C THR A 463 9.25 -18.50 -27.69
N ASN A 464 9.31 -19.78 -28.08
CA ASN A 464 10.13 -20.77 -27.38
C ASN A 464 11.63 -20.52 -27.62
N GLU A 465 12.01 -20.11 -28.82
CA GLU A 465 13.42 -19.84 -29.14
C GLU A 465 13.94 -18.64 -28.33
N ASP A 466 13.14 -17.58 -28.16
CA ASP A 466 13.49 -16.40 -27.35
C ASP A 466 13.57 -16.75 -25.85
N LEU A 467 12.64 -17.55 -25.33
CA LEU A 467 12.68 -18.07 -23.96
C LEU A 467 13.89 -18.99 -23.71
N HIS A 468 14.22 -19.87 -24.65
CA HIS A 468 15.40 -20.74 -24.56
C HIS A 468 16.71 -19.93 -24.61
N ILE A 469 16.77 -18.87 -25.42
CA ILE A 469 17.92 -17.96 -25.49
C ILE A 469 18.07 -17.20 -24.16
N GLN A 470 16.99 -16.66 -23.61
CA GLN A 470 17.01 -15.96 -22.32
C GLN A 470 17.40 -16.88 -21.15
N LEU A 471 16.90 -18.13 -21.14
CA LEU A 471 17.25 -19.12 -20.13
C LEU A 471 18.73 -19.52 -20.22
N THR A 472 19.23 -19.75 -21.43
CA THR A 472 20.65 -20.08 -21.67
C THR A 472 21.56 -18.92 -21.24
N HIS A 473 21.14 -17.68 -21.51
CA HIS A 473 21.84 -16.48 -21.09
C HIS A 473 21.89 -16.34 -19.55
N LEU A 474 20.79 -16.61 -18.85
CA LEU A 474 20.77 -16.60 -17.38
C LEU A 474 21.64 -17.69 -16.76
N LEU A 475 21.65 -18.91 -17.32
CA LEU A 475 22.52 -20.00 -16.87
C LEU A 475 24.00 -19.62 -17.02
N GLN A 476 24.34 -18.95 -18.11
CA GLN A 476 25.71 -18.49 -18.38
C GLN A 476 26.16 -17.37 -17.43
N ILE A 477 25.25 -16.44 -17.07
CA ILE A 477 25.50 -15.42 -16.05
C ILE A 477 25.68 -16.06 -14.66
N ASN A 478 24.83 -17.00 -14.28
CA ASN A 478 24.95 -17.70 -13.00
C ASN A 478 26.27 -18.46 -12.88
N LYS A 479 26.67 -19.21 -13.91
CA LYS A 479 27.97 -19.90 -13.93
C LYS A 479 29.14 -18.92 -13.78
N ARG A 480 29.08 -17.76 -14.46
CA ARG A 480 30.10 -16.71 -14.34
C ARG A 480 30.15 -16.12 -12.93
N LEU A 481 29.00 -15.93 -12.28
CA LEU A 481 28.92 -15.46 -10.89
C LEU A 481 29.51 -16.48 -9.92
N GLU A 482 29.24 -17.77 -10.08
CA GLU A 482 29.83 -18.83 -9.26
C GLU A 482 31.37 -18.87 -9.40
N GLU A 483 31.90 -18.75 -10.62
CA GLU A 483 33.34 -18.68 -10.83
C GLU A 483 33.97 -17.42 -10.21
N GLN A 484 33.27 -16.28 -10.21
CA GLN A 484 33.72 -15.06 -9.53
C GLN A 484 33.69 -15.22 -8.01
N MET A 485 32.64 -15.84 -7.46
CA MET A 485 32.50 -16.13 -6.04
C MET A 485 33.58 -17.10 -5.55
N ASN A 486 33.87 -18.17 -6.30
CA ASN A 486 34.94 -19.11 -5.98
C ASN A 486 36.32 -18.45 -6.05
N ARG A 487 36.58 -17.59 -7.04
CA ARG A 487 37.82 -16.78 -7.08
C ARG A 487 37.95 -15.85 -5.88
N CYS A 488 36.85 -15.21 -5.46
CA CYS A 488 36.83 -14.34 -4.29
C CYS A 488 37.12 -15.14 -3.00
N LEU A 489 36.49 -16.31 -2.83
CA LEU A 489 36.74 -17.18 -1.69
C LEU A 489 38.20 -17.67 -1.64
N TRP A 490 38.77 -18.04 -2.79
CA TRP A 490 40.17 -18.45 -2.88
C TRP A 490 41.12 -17.29 -2.50
N PHE A 491 40.85 -16.08 -2.98
CA PHE A 491 41.63 -14.89 -2.62
C PHE A 491 41.51 -14.54 -1.13
N GLN A 492 40.32 -14.68 -0.55
CA GLN A 492 40.11 -14.51 0.88
C GLN A 492 40.90 -15.54 1.70
N GLN A 493 40.89 -16.81 1.31
CA GLN A 493 41.67 -17.85 1.97
C GLN A 493 43.17 -17.56 1.90
N LEU A 494 43.68 -17.17 0.73
CA LEU A 494 45.08 -16.77 0.55
C LEU A 494 45.45 -15.59 1.47
N SER A 495 44.60 -14.57 1.54
CA SER A 495 44.81 -13.38 2.38
C SER A 495 44.86 -13.72 3.88
N VAL A 496 44.01 -14.63 4.34
CA VAL A 496 44.03 -15.10 5.74
C VAL A 496 45.33 -15.84 6.05
N VAL A 497 45.79 -16.72 5.16
CA VAL A 497 47.06 -17.46 5.33
C VAL A 497 48.25 -16.50 5.39
N LEU A 498 48.31 -15.53 4.49
CA LEU A 498 49.37 -14.51 4.50
C LEU A 498 49.36 -13.67 5.79
N SER A 499 48.17 -13.32 6.28
CA SER A 499 48.01 -12.58 7.54
C SER A 499 48.53 -13.39 8.73
N LEU A 500 48.17 -14.68 8.82
CA LEU A 500 48.68 -15.58 9.86
C LEU A 500 50.21 -15.71 9.80
N LEU A 501 50.78 -15.84 8.60
CA LEU A 501 52.23 -15.91 8.42
C LEU A 501 52.93 -14.61 8.85
N SER A 502 52.31 -13.44 8.60
CA SER A 502 52.85 -12.17 9.07
C SER A 502 52.85 -12.06 10.60
N VAL A 503 51.81 -12.57 11.25
CA VAL A 503 51.69 -12.58 12.73
C VAL A 503 52.71 -13.52 13.34
N THR A 504 52.94 -14.70 12.76
CA THR A 504 53.96 -15.63 13.27
C THR A 504 55.37 -15.09 13.10
N VAL A 505 55.67 -14.45 11.96
CA VAL A 505 56.95 -13.76 11.75
C VAL A 505 57.13 -12.63 12.77
N ALA A 506 56.11 -11.80 13.00
CA ALA A 506 56.18 -10.73 13.99
C ALA A 506 56.41 -11.29 15.41
N ALA A 507 55.66 -12.33 15.81
CA ALA A 507 55.83 -12.98 17.11
C ALA A 507 57.23 -13.59 17.28
N PHE A 508 57.77 -14.20 16.22
CA PHE A 508 59.13 -14.74 16.23
C PHE A 508 60.19 -13.62 16.35
N CYS A 509 60.02 -12.51 15.64
CA CYS A 509 60.88 -11.34 15.79
C CYS A 509 60.83 -10.76 17.22
N PHE A 510 59.64 -10.66 17.82
CA PHE A 510 59.49 -10.24 19.22
C PHE A 510 60.16 -11.22 20.19
N TYR A 511 60.02 -12.53 19.96
CA TYR A 511 60.67 -13.56 20.76
C TYR A 511 62.20 -13.45 20.69
N LEU A 512 62.78 -13.30 19.50
CA LEU A 512 64.22 -13.12 19.33
C LEU A 512 64.73 -11.83 19.99
N ALA A 513 63.99 -10.73 19.86
CA ALA A 513 64.34 -9.46 20.50
C ALA A 513 64.27 -9.55 22.04
N TYR A 514 63.33 -10.33 22.57
CA TYR A 514 63.22 -10.59 24.00
C TYR A 514 64.38 -11.47 24.50
N ALA A 515 64.69 -12.56 23.77
CA ALA A 515 65.77 -13.49 24.12
C ALA A 515 67.18 -12.87 24.03
N GLN A 516 67.37 -11.80 23.25
CA GLN A 516 68.62 -11.03 23.23
C GLN A 516 68.77 -10.04 24.40
N ARG A 517 67.68 -9.73 25.11
CA ARG A 517 67.68 -8.81 26.26
C ARG A 517 67.75 -9.53 27.62
N SER A 518 67.41 -10.82 27.66
CA SER A 518 67.64 -11.73 28.79
C SER A 518 69.02 -12.35 28.70
#